data_AF-A0A820WMK0-F1
#
_entry.id   AF-A0A820WMK0-F1
#
_cell.length_a   1.000
_cell.length_b   1.000
_cell.length_c   1.000
_cell.angle_alpha   90.00
_cell.angle_beta   90.00
_cell.angle_gamma   90.00
#
_symmetry.space_group_name_H-M   'P 1'
#
loop_
_entity.id
_entity.type
_entity.pdbx_description
1 polymer ?
#
loop_
_entity_poly.entity_id
_entity_poly.type
_entity_poly.pdbx_seq_one_letter_code
_entity_poly.pdbx_strand_id
1 'polypeptide(L)'
;QCILPQSSTTPERFLSNPYYGKAFCESDQYKVAINRCEDGFASCELALEMLKDLVNELQRCSESLRKWSDRSQNKITLSKEFKTNRIVWLEAVKAIEKLAERNDDLADNI
;
A
#
# COMPACT_ATOMS: atom_id res chain seq x y z
N GLN A 1 6.83 31.21 -29.99
CA GLN A 1 6.70 30.11 -30.98
C GLN A 1 7.19 28.84 -30.31
N CYS A 2 6.35 27.81 -30.24
CA CYS A 2 6.69 26.53 -29.61
C CYS A 2 7.48 25.69 -30.62
N ILE A 3 8.73 25.36 -30.31
CA ILE A 3 9.60 24.58 -31.20
C ILE A 3 9.42 23.10 -30.84
N LEU A 4 8.72 22.35 -31.69
CA LEU A 4 8.56 20.90 -31.55
C LEU A 4 9.84 20.18 -32.03
N PRO A 5 10.26 19.07 -31.38
CA PRO A 5 11.41 18.29 -31.80
C PRO A 5 11.20 17.69 -33.20
N GLN A 6 12.24 17.81 -34.04
CA GLN A 6 12.24 17.50 -35.49
C GLN A 6 12.10 16.01 -35.86
N SER A 7 11.59 15.16 -34.98
CA SER A 7 11.32 13.74 -35.27
C SER A 7 9.84 13.42 -35.58
N SER A 8 8.99 14.44 -35.73
CA SER A 8 7.54 14.27 -35.89
C SER A 8 6.89 15.19 -36.94
N THR A 9 7.62 15.50 -38.02
CA THR A 9 7.18 16.43 -39.09
C THR A 9 6.37 15.77 -40.20
N THR A 10 5.35 14.98 -39.88
CA THR A 10 4.28 14.67 -40.85
C THR A 10 2.91 14.70 -40.17
N PRO A 11 1.96 15.54 -40.64
CA PRO A 11 0.59 15.61 -40.11
C PRO A 11 -0.12 14.25 -40.07
N GLU A 12 0.22 13.37 -41.01
CA GLU A 12 -0.36 12.03 -41.16
C GLU A 12 -0.07 11.11 -39.95
N ARG A 13 1.07 11.28 -39.26
CA ARG A 13 1.41 10.49 -38.07
C ARG A 13 0.70 10.94 -36.79
N PHE A 14 0.28 12.20 -36.72
CA PHE A 14 -0.57 12.71 -35.63
C PHE A 14 -1.97 12.09 -35.70
N LEU A 15 -2.50 11.92 -36.92
CA LEU A 15 -3.81 11.33 -37.18
C LEU A 15 -3.84 9.79 -37.02
N SER A 16 -2.69 9.13 -37.17
CA SER A 16 -2.58 7.66 -37.04
C SER A 16 -2.24 7.18 -35.63
N ASN A 17 -2.03 8.08 -34.66
CA ASN A 17 -1.81 7.68 -33.27
C ASN A 17 -3.17 7.42 -32.58
N PRO A 18 -3.51 6.17 -32.21
CA PRO A 18 -4.80 5.86 -31.59
C PRO A 18 -5.01 6.59 -30.24
N TYR A 19 -3.95 7.10 -29.61
CA TYR A 19 -4.05 7.90 -28.38
C TYR A 19 -4.37 9.39 -28.62
N TYR A 20 -4.13 9.91 -29.83
CA TYR A 20 -4.26 11.33 -30.16
C TYR A 20 -5.13 11.60 -31.41
N GLY A 21 -5.71 10.54 -32.00
CA GLY A 21 -6.13 10.55 -33.38
C GLY A 21 -7.25 11.52 -33.76
N LYS A 22 -8.15 11.92 -32.84
CA LYS A 22 -9.26 12.86 -33.19
C LYS A 22 -9.77 13.78 -32.08
N ALA A 23 -9.54 13.54 -30.80
CA ALA A 23 -10.30 14.22 -29.75
C ALA A 23 -9.68 15.53 -29.21
N PHE A 24 -8.39 15.61 -28.90
CA PHE A 24 -7.87 16.72 -28.06
C PHE A 24 -8.07 18.14 -28.62
N CYS A 25 -8.03 18.31 -29.95
CA CYS A 25 -8.17 19.61 -30.61
C CYS A 25 -9.63 20.02 -30.92
N GLU A 26 -10.61 19.17 -30.63
CA GLU A 26 -12.03 19.51 -30.76
C GLU A 26 -12.49 20.38 -29.57
N SER A 27 -13.57 21.14 -29.74
CA SER A 27 -14.09 22.02 -28.67
C SER A 27 -14.29 21.23 -27.38
N ASP A 28 -13.90 21.82 -26.25
CA ASP A 28 -14.09 21.29 -24.90
C ASP A 28 -13.29 20.00 -24.56
N GLN A 29 -12.55 19.41 -25.50
CA GLN A 29 -11.79 18.17 -25.24
C GLN A 29 -10.53 18.40 -24.38
N TYR A 30 -10.00 19.62 -24.34
CA TYR A 30 -8.95 20.00 -23.40
C TYR A 30 -9.43 19.90 -21.93
N LYS A 31 -10.74 20.04 -21.67
CA LYS A 31 -11.32 19.88 -20.32
C LYS A 31 -11.17 18.45 -19.82
N VAL A 32 -11.18 17.46 -20.71
CA VAL A 32 -10.94 16.05 -20.34
C VAL A 32 -9.53 15.88 -19.77
N ALA A 33 -8.53 16.57 -20.33
CA ALA A 33 -7.17 16.53 -19.79
C ALA A 33 -7.07 17.24 -18.43
N ILE A 34 -7.77 18.37 -18.25
CA ILE A 34 -7.85 19.09 -16.96
C ILE A 34 -8.51 18.20 -15.90
N ASN A 35 -9.69 17.64 -16.19
CA ASN A 35 -10.40 16.75 -15.27
C ASN A 35 -9.55 15.54 -14.88
N ARG A 36 -8.78 14.96 -15.80
CA ARG A 36 -7.86 13.86 -15.47
C ARG A 36 -6.78 14.27 -14.47
N CYS A 37 -6.32 15.51 -14.51
CA CYS A 37 -5.37 16.02 -13.51
C CYS A 37 -6.05 16.17 -12.14
N GLU A 38 -7.29 16.66 -12.11
CA GLU A 38 -8.08 16.78 -10.87
C GLU A 38 -8.40 15.39 -10.27
N ASP A 39 -8.88 14.45 -11.10
CA ASP A 39 -9.14 13.06 -10.71
C ASP A 39 -7.86 12.36 -10.24
N GLY A 40 -6.73 12.62 -10.90
CA GLY A 40 -5.43 12.09 -10.52
C GLY A 40 -4.99 12.59 -9.15
N PHE A 41 -5.18 13.89 -8.87
CA PHE A 41 -4.93 14.47 -7.56
C PHE A 41 -5.81 13.84 -6.47
N ALA A 42 -7.12 13.75 -6.71
CA ALA A 42 -8.06 13.11 -5.77
C ALA A 42 -7.73 11.62 -5.54
N SER A 43 -7.25 10.93 -6.57
CA SER A 43 -6.80 9.53 -6.46
C SER A 43 -5.55 9.38 -5.59
N CYS A 44 -4.62 10.34 -5.66
CA CYS A 44 -3.46 10.37 -4.78
C CYS A 44 -3.86 10.62 -3.31
N GLU A 45 -4.82 11.52 -3.06
CA GLU A 45 -5.34 11.75 -1.70
C GLU A 45 -5.99 10.49 -1.14
N LEU A 46 -6.86 9.83 -1.92
CA LEU A 46 -7.50 8.57 -1.51
C LEU A 46 -6.45 7.48 -1.22
N ALA A 47 -5.41 7.36 -2.05
CA ALA A 47 -4.33 6.41 -1.81
C ALA A 47 -3.60 6.68 -0.49
N LEU A 48 -3.34 7.96 -0.16
CA LEU A 48 -2.73 8.34 1.12
C LEU A 48 -3.62 7.97 2.30
N GLU A 49 -4.93 8.21 2.21
CA GLU A 49 -5.89 7.83 3.26
C GLU A 49 -5.89 6.31 3.48
N MET A 50 -5.96 5.53 2.40
CA MET A 50 -5.92 4.07 2.46
C MET A 50 -4.64 3.53 3.10
N LEU A 51 -3.48 4.12 2.78
CA LEU A 51 -2.21 3.74 3.40
C LEU A 51 -2.20 4.05 4.90
N LYS A 52 -2.76 5.19 5.29
CA LYS A 52 -2.89 5.60 6.70
C LYS A 52 -3.77 4.63 7.49
N ASP A 53 -4.88 4.21 6.92
CA ASP A 53 -5.77 3.20 7.51
C ASP A 53 -5.07 1.83 7.63
N LEU A 54 -4.32 1.43 6.61
CA LEU A 54 -3.53 0.21 6.64
C LEU A 54 -2.49 0.21 7.76
N VAL A 55 -1.75 1.32 7.94
CA VAL A 55 -0.78 1.50 9.04
C VAL A 55 -1.46 1.32 10.39
N ASN A 56 -2.60 1.99 10.61
CA ASN A 56 -3.35 1.88 11.86
C ASN A 56 -3.81 0.43 12.13
N GLU A 57 -4.27 -0.28 11.10
CA GLU A 57 -4.70 -1.67 11.22
C GLU A 57 -3.55 -2.63 11.52
N LEU A 58 -2.39 -2.44 10.89
CA LEU A 58 -1.18 -3.21 11.16
C LEU A 58 -0.72 -3.04 12.61
N GLN A 59 -0.65 -1.80 13.09
CA GLN A 59 -0.29 -1.50 14.47
C GLN A 59 -1.29 -2.10 15.47
N ARG A 60 -2.59 -1.98 15.20
CA ARG A 60 -3.64 -2.60 16.03
C ARG A 60 -3.52 -4.13 16.09
N CYS A 61 -3.21 -4.75 14.95
CA CYS A 61 -2.99 -6.19 14.86
C CYS A 61 -1.75 -6.60 15.69
N SER A 62 -0.63 -5.90 15.50
CA SER A 62 0.61 -6.07 16.25
C SER A 62 0.39 -5.99 17.76
N GLU A 63 -0.28 -4.94 18.26
CA GLU A 63 -0.61 -4.81 19.68
C GLU A 63 -1.45 -5.98 20.21
N SER A 64 -2.41 -6.44 19.41
CA SER A 64 -3.28 -7.55 19.78
C SER A 64 -2.50 -8.86 19.87
N LEU A 65 -1.56 -9.09 18.96
CA LEU A 65 -0.65 -10.23 18.96
C LEU A 65 0.29 -10.20 20.18
N ARG A 66 0.86 -9.04 20.53
CA ARG A 66 1.69 -8.89 21.73
C ARG A 66 0.92 -9.16 23.01
N LYS A 67 -0.27 -8.56 23.16
CA LYS A 67 -1.17 -8.83 24.30
C LYS A 67 -1.52 -10.31 24.42
N TRP A 68 -1.73 -10.99 23.29
CA TRP A 68 -1.96 -12.43 23.27
C TRP A 68 -0.70 -13.23 23.65
N SER A 69 0.47 -12.82 23.15
CA SER A 69 1.77 -13.43 23.44
C SER A 69 2.06 -13.39 24.93
N ASP A 70 1.97 -12.21 25.55
CA ASP A 70 2.19 -11.99 26.98
C ASP A 70 1.27 -12.87 27.84
N ARG A 71 -0.03 -12.92 27.49
CA ARG A 71 -1.01 -13.74 28.20
C ARG A 71 -0.70 -15.23 28.05
N SER A 72 -0.32 -15.67 26.85
CA SER A 72 0.02 -17.05 26.56
C SER A 72 1.28 -17.48 27.28
N GLN A 73 2.33 -16.66 27.26
CA GLN A 73 3.58 -16.93 27.96
C GLN A 73 3.40 -17.03 29.47
N ASN A 74 2.58 -16.15 30.06
CA ASN A 74 2.22 -16.24 31.47
C ASN A 74 1.48 -17.54 31.81
N LYS A 75 0.49 -17.92 30.99
CA LYS A 75 -0.24 -19.19 31.17
C LYS A 75 0.67 -20.41 31.07
N ILE A 76 1.54 -20.46 30.08
CA ILE A 76 2.51 -21.54 29.88
C ILE A 76 3.46 -21.62 31.07
N THR A 77 3.93 -20.47 31.56
CA THR A 77 4.87 -20.39 32.69
C THR A 77 4.27 -20.90 33.99
N LEU A 78 2.99 -20.62 34.23
CA LEU A 78 2.24 -21.08 35.40
C LEU A 78 1.67 -22.50 35.23
N SER A 79 1.74 -23.07 34.02
CA SER A 79 1.21 -24.40 33.74
C SER A 79 2.05 -25.49 34.40
N LYS A 80 1.43 -26.66 34.59
CA LYS A 80 2.12 -27.89 35.02
C LYS A 80 2.77 -28.62 33.84
N GLU A 81 2.85 -28.02 32.65
CA GLU A 81 3.57 -28.63 31.52
C GLU A 81 5.08 -28.55 31.73
N PHE A 82 5.78 -29.66 31.45
CA PHE A 82 7.21 -29.79 31.71
C PHE A 82 8.00 -30.09 30.44
N LYS A 83 9.31 -29.76 30.47
CA LYS A 83 10.32 -30.13 29.48
C LYS A 83 9.94 -29.70 28.05
N THR A 84 9.95 -30.63 27.09
CA THR A 84 9.87 -30.38 25.65
C THR A 84 8.57 -29.70 25.24
N ASN A 85 7.42 -30.10 25.80
CA ASN A 85 6.13 -29.49 25.43
C ASN A 85 6.08 -28.00 25.78
N ARG A 86 6.60 -27.64 26.96
CA ARG A 86 6.70 -26.24 27.37
C ARG A 86 7.60 -25.43 26.43
N ILE A 87 8.71 -26.03 25.97
CA ILE A 87 9.61 -25.38 25.01
C ILE A 87 8.89 -25.11 23.68
N VAL A 88 8.21 -26.12 23.13
CA VAL A 88 7.46 -25.99 21.87
C VAL A 88 6.37 -24.91 21.96
N TRP A 89 5.63 -24.86 23.07
CA TRP A 89 4.65 -23.80 23.28
C TRP A 89 5.27 -22.40 23.33
N LEU A 90 6.39 -22.24 24.03
CA LEU A 90 7.09 -20.96 24.09
C LEU A 90 7.68 -20.57 22.74
N GLU A 91 8.13 -21.52 21.93
CA GLU A 91 8.59 -21.26 20.56
C GLU A 91 7.44 -20.79 19.65
N ALA A 92 6.26 -21.40 19.76
CA ALA A 92 5.08 -20.98 19.03
C ALA A 92 4.68 -19.53 19.40
N VAL A 93 4.69 -19.21 20.69
CA VAL A 93 4.42 -17.84 21.18
C VAL A 93 5.44 -16.84 20.62
N LYS A 94 6.74 -17.17 20.64
CA LYS A 94 7.79 -16.33 20.03
C LYS A 94 7.62 -16.15 18.52
N ALA A 95 7.10 -17.14 17.80
CA ALA A 95 6.84 -17.00 16.37
C ALA A 95 5.74 -15.95 16.10
N ILE A 96 4.73 -15.88 16.98
CA ILE A 96 3.67 -14.87 16.91
C ILE A 96 4.21 -13.48 17.30
N GLU A 97 5.09 -13.39 18.28
CA GLU A 97 5.80 -12.14 18.62
C GLU A 97 6.53 -11.56 17.40
N LYS A 98 7.28 -12.39 16.68
CA LYS A 98 7.97 -12.01 15.44
C LYS A 98 7.01 -11.59 14.31
N LEU A 99 5.80 -12.13 14.30
CA LEU A 99 4.77 -11.69 13.34
C LEU A 99 4.27 -10.29 13.70
N ALA A 100 4.12 -10.00 15.00
CA ALA A 100 3.78 -8.64 15.45
C ALA A 100 4.88 -7.64 15.09
N GLU A 101 6.15 -7.99 15.30
CA GLU A 101 7.31 -7.18 14.89
C GLU A 101 7.29 -6.89 13.38
N ARG A 102 7.03 -7.90 12.54
CA ARG A 102 6.92 -7.71 11.08
C ARG A 102 5.78 -6.78 10.67
N ASN A 103 4.66 -6.80 11.41
CA ASN A 103 3.55 -5.88 11.12
C ASN A 103 3.94 -4.44 11.45
N ASP A 104 4.68 -4.22 12.53
CA ASP A 104 5.21 -2.89 12.86
C ASP A 104 6.25 -2.45 11.84
N ASP A 105 7.21 -3.31 11.48
CA ASP A 105 8.19 -3.00 10.44
C ASP A 105 7.51 -2.63 9.12
N LEU A 106 6.44 -3.34 8.73
CA LEU A 106 5.67 -3.01 7.53
C LEU A 106 4.97 -1.66 7.67
N ALA A 107 4.37 -1.39 8.83
CA ALA A 107 3.67 -0.13 9.10
C ALA A 107 4.63 1.07 9.08
N ASP A 108 5.86 0.92 9.59
CA ASP A 108 6.88 1.97 9.63
C ASP A 108 7.50 2.24 8.25
N ASN A 109 7.37 1.30 7.30
CA ASN A 109 7.89 1.43 5.94
C ASN A 109 6.83 1.85 4.89
N ILE A 110 5.57 2.02 5.30
CA ILE A 110 4.49 2.58 4.48
C ILE A 110 4.47 4.10 4.64
#